data_AF-A0A1Q3D6Y6-F1
#
_entry.id   AF-A0A1Q3D6Y6-F1
#
_cell.length_a   1.000
_cell.length_b   1.000
_cell.length_c   1.000
_cell.angle_alpha   90.00
_cell.angle_beta   90.00
_cell.angle_gamma   90.00
#
_symmetry.space_group_name_H-M   'P 1'
#
loop_
_entity.id
_entity.type
_entity.pdbx_description
1 polymer ?
#
loop_
_entity_poly.entity_id
_entity_poly.type
_entity_poly.pdbx_seq_one_letter_code
_entity_poly.pdbx_strand_id
1 'polypeptide(L)'
;IAKRVYYKDWHFYNFHHQKTQTFYEFIIVNPDSIKINPKIDPKNANLITNTSIFIQKIITIKDWNQPPHSYRKFSGSFTPPIYNYFYYMNAWKHTFLFQNSENRHTWFFCFDKT
;
A
#
# COMPACT_ATOMS: atom_id res chain seq x y z
N ILE A 1 21.91 8.34 -22.31
CA ILE A 1 21.04 9.23 -21.52
C ILE A 1 19.83 8.42 -21.07
N ALA A 2 19.77 7.97 -19.81
CA ALA A 2 18.66 7.17 -19.31
C ALA A 2 17.46 8.08 -19.00
N LYS A 3 16.39 7.93 -19.76
CA LYS A 3 15.12 8.65 -19.59
C LYS A 3 14.47 8.12 -18.30
N ARG A 4 14.10 8.98 -17.34
CA ARG A 4 13.33 8.56 -16.15
C ARG A 4 12.01 7.93 -16.62
N VAL A 5 11.87 6.61 -16.42
CA VAL A 5 10.68 5.81 -16.81
C VAL A 5 9.61 5.81 -15.70
N TYR A 6 9.85 6.50 -14.59
CA TYR A 6 8.93 6.51 -13.46
C TYR A 6 8.07 7.78 -13.45
N TYR A 7 6.80 7.62 -13.10
CA TYR A 7 5.92 8.75 -12.80
C TYR A 7 6.55 9.64 -11.71
N LYS A 8 6.24 10.93 -11.75
CA LYS A 8 6.65 11.87 -10.69
C LYS A 8 6.19 11.29 -9.35
N ASP A 9 7.12 11.15 -8.41
CA ASP A 9 6.93 10.57 -7.07
C ASP A 9 6.86 9.03 -7.00
N TRP A 10 7.30 8.32 -8.05
CA TRP A 10 7.46 6.87 -8.01
C TRP A 10 8.89 6.41 -8.22
N HIS A 11 9.33 5.48 -7.38
CA HIS A 11 10.70 4.94 -7.39
C HIS A 11 10.76 3.48 -7.86
N PHE A 12 9.64 2.90 -8.28
CA PHE A 12 9.55 1.50 -8.70
C PHE A 12 8.74 1.28 -9.98
N TYR A 13 9.09 0.23 -10.71
CA TYR A 13 8.43 -0.15 -11.96
C TYR A 13 7.08 -0.81 -11.66
N ASN A 14 6.00 -0.19 -12.11
CA ASN A 14 4.68 -0.80 -12.07
C ASN A 14 4.30 -1.33 -13.43
N PHE A 15 4.00 -2.63 -13.48
CA PHE A 15 3.59 -3.33 -14.69
C PHE A 15 2.20 -2.91 -15.19
N HIS A 16 1.39 -2.21 -14.40
CA HIS A 16 0.01 -1.87 -14.78
C HIS A 16 -0.41 -0.47 -14.33
N HIS A 17 -0.52 0.50 -15.25
CA HIS A 17 -0.76 1.94 -14.99
C HIS A 17 -1.82 2.29 -13.92
N GLN A 18 -2.86 1.47 -13.74
CA GLN A 18 -3.92 1.71 -12.73
C GLN A 18 -3.61 1.17 -11.32
N LYS A 19 -2.58 0.34 -11.16
CA LYS A 19 -2.17 -0.27 -9.87
C LYS A 19 -1.16 0.62 -9.16
N THR A 20 -1.63 1.79 -8.74
CA THR A 20 -0.82 2.79 -8.02
C THR A 20 -0.42 2.30 -6.63
N GLN A 21 0.47 3.03 -5.95
CA GLN A 21 0.76 2.74 -4.54
C GLN A 21 -0.51 2.82 -3.68
N THR A 22 -1.36 3.82 -3.91
CA THR A 22 -2.65 3.98 -3.23
C THR A 22 -3.57 2.79 -3.46
N PHE A 23 -3.55 2.17 -4.65
CA PHE A 23 -4.32 0.94 -4.91
C PHE A 23 -3.87 -0.20 -3.97
N TYR A 24 -2.57 -0.42 -3.85
CA TYR A 24 -2.04 -1.47 -2.97
C TYR A 24 -2.26 -1.16 -1.49
N GLU A 25 -2.11 0.10 -1.07
CA GLU A 25 -2.47 0.55 0.27
C GLU A 25 -3.94 0.22 0.57
N PHE A 26 -4.83 0.54 -0.36
CA PHE A 26 -6.27 0.32 -0.19
C PHE A 26 -6.64 -1.17 -0.10
N ILE A 27 -5.91 -2.06 -0.79
CA ILE A 27 -6.11 -3.52 -0.69
C ILE A 27 -5.90 -4.05 0.73
N ILE A 28 -4.95 -3.49 1.48
CA ILE A 28 -4.65 -3.95 2.85
C ILE A 28 -5.32 -3.10 3.93
N VAL A 29 -5.71 -1.86 3.63
CA VAL A 29 -6.50 -1.00 4.53
C VAL A 29 -7.98 -1.36 4.51
N ASN A 30 -8.61 -1.55 3.35
CA ASN A 30 -10.05 -1.84 3.23
C ASN A 30 -10.53 -3.06 4.06
N PRO A 31 -9.78 -4.18 4.15
CA PRO A 31 -10.18 -5.30 5.02
C PRO A 31 -9.69 -5.15 6.47
N ASP A 32 -9.21 -3.98 6.89
CA ASP A 32 -8.62 -3.70 8.20
C ASP A 32 -7.42 -4.60 8.51
N SER A 33 -6.54 -4.87 7.54
CA SER A 33 -5.29 -5.61 7.81
C SER A 33 -4.23 -4.72 8.45
N ILE A 34 -4.21 -3.44 8.11
CA ILE A 34 -3.32 -2.45 8.69
C ILE A 34 -4.02 -1.11 8.97
N LYS A 35 -3.46 -0.33 9.89
CA LYS A 35 -3.68 1.12 9.99
C LYS A 35 -2.40 1.86 9.61
N ILE A 36 -2.54 2.95 8.85
CA ILE A 36 -1.42 3.77 8.37
C ILE A 36 -1.44 5.10 9.12
N ASN A 37 -0.29 5.49 9.70
CA ASN A 37 -0.14 6.76 10.40
C ASN A 37 1.11 7.51 9.88
N PRO A 38 0.97 8.36 8.85
CA PRO A 38 2.07 9.14 8.31
C PRO A 38 2.42 10.33 9.22
N LYS A 39 3.71 10.60 9.37
CA LYS A 39 4.22 11.77 10.10
C LYS A 39 4.80 12.79 9.13
N ILE A 40 4.16 13.97 9.10
CA ILE A 40 4.54 15.08 8.22
C ILE A 40 5.61 15.94 8.91
N ASP A 41 6.56 16.46 8.13
CA ASP A 41 7.56 17.40 8.63
C ASP A 41 6.89 18.71 9.11
N PRO A 42 7.14 19.16 10.36
CA PRO A 42 6.55 20.40 10.87
C PRO A 42 6.90 21.66 10.07
N LYS A 43 8.02 21.64 9.32
CA LYS A 43 8.52 22.74 8.50
C LYS A 43 8.18 22.58 7.01
N ASN A 44 7.74 21.39 6.59
CA ASN A 44 7.36 21.10 5.21
C ASN A 44 6.14 20.17 5.15
N ALA A 45 4.96 20.75 4.96
CA ALA A 45 3.69 20.03 4.93
C ALA A 45 3.58 18.97 3.79
N ASN A 46 4.43 19.05 2.77
CA ASN A 46 4.45 18.10 1.66
C ASN A 46 5.42 16.92 1.90
N LEU A 47 6.16 16.92 3.00
CA LEU A 47 7.18 15.92 3.29
C LEU A 47 6.70 14.95 4.36
N ILE A 48 6.39 13.71 3.95
CA ILE A 48 6.21 12.60 4.89
C ILE A 48 7.59 12.09 5.28
N THR A 49 7.93 12.22 6.56
CA THR A 49 9.26 11.86 7.10
C THR A 49 9.33 10.39 7.47
N ASN A 50 8.31 9.90 8.17
CA ASN A 50 8.17 8.50 8.52
C ASN A 50 6.70 8.10 8.54
N THR A 51 6.44 6.81 8.41
CA THR A 51 5.09 6.25 8.50
C THR A 51 5.09 5.07 9.45
N SER A 52 4.21 5.12 10.45
CA SER A 52 3.95 3.99 11.32
C SER A 52 2.83 3.14 10.74
N ILE A 53 3.06 1.83 10.72
CA ILE A 53 2.13 0.81 10.25
C ILE A 53 1.78 -0.09 11.42
N PHE A 54 0.49 -0.13 11.74
CA PHE A 54 -0.05 -0.99 12.77
C PHE A 54 -0.73 -2.18 12.10
N ILE A 55 -0.07 -3.33 12.15
CA ILE A 55 -0.57 -4.58 11.58
C ILE A 55 -1.61 -5.17 12.53
N GLN A 56 -2.84 -5.25 12.05
CA GLN A 56 -4.00 -5.77 12.78
C GLN A 56 -4.18 -7.27 12.53
N LYS A 57 -4.04 -7.68 11.26
CA LYS A 57 -4.16 -9.07 10.83
C LYS A 57 -3.51 -9.29 9.48
N ILE A 58 -3.12 -10.53 9.22
CA ILE A 58 -2.73 -11.01 7.89
C ILE A 58 -3.78 -12.04 7.48
N ILE A 59 -4.52 -11.74 6.40
CA ILE A 59 -5.59 -12.62 5.91
C ILE A 59 -4.92 -13.82 5.23
N THR A 60 -5.06 -15.00 5.82
CA THR A 60 -4.59 -16.23 5.19
C THR A 60 -5.53 -16.66 4.07
N ILE A 61 -5.11 -17.60 3.24
CA ILE A 61 -5.98 -18.19 2.21
C ILE A 61 -7.23 -18.85 2.81
N LYS A 62 -7.14 -19.36 4.05
CA LYS A 62 -8.27 -19.93 4.80
C LYS A 62 -9.25 -18.83 5.20
N ASP A 63 -8.76 -17.71 5.73
CA ASP A 63 -9.58 -16.56 6.13
C ASP A 63 -10.17 -15.81 4.92
N TRP A 64 -9.58 -15.98 3.73
CA TRP A 64 -10.08 -15.41 2.48
C TRP A 64 -11.43 -16.01 2.06
N ASN A 65 -11.77 -17.22 2.50
CA ASN A 65 -13.11 -17.83 2.37
C ASN A 65 -13.76 -17.75 0.97
N GLN A 66 -12.94 -17.69 -0.09
CA GLN A 66 -13.32 -17.64 -1.51
C GLN A 66 -12.19 -18.24 -2.35
N PRO A 67 -12.41 -18.65 -3.60
CA PRO A 67 -11.30 -19.03 -4.48
C PRO A 67 -10.29 -17.87 -4.63
N PRO A 68 -8.97 -18.12 -4.59
CA PRO A 68 -7.95 -17.04 -4.60
C PRO A 68 -7.98 -16.14 -5.83
N HIS A 69 -8.49 -16.66 -6.95
CA HIS A 69 -8.66 -15.94 -8.21
C HIS A 69 -9.96 -15.13 -8.28
N SER A 70 -10.93 -15.41 -7.40
CA SER A 70 -12.17 -14.67 -7.32
C SER A 70 -11.93 -13.25 -6.81
N TYR A 71 -12.63 -12.30 -7.41
CA TYR A 71 -12.50 -10.89 -7.10
C TYR A 71 -13.46 -10.46 -5.98
N ARG A 72 -12.93 -9.69 -5.03
CA ARG A 72 -13.68 -8.88 -4.08
C ARG A 72 -13.79 -7.45 -4.60
N LYS A 73 -14.86 -6.76 -4.22
CA LYS A 73 -15.02 -5.32 -4.46
C LYS A 73 -14.52 -4.54 -3.26
N PHE A 74 -13.97 -3.35 -3.50
CA PHE A 74 -13.75 -2.40 -2.41
C PHE A 74 -15.09 -1.88 -1.86
N SER A 75 -15.09 -1.48 -0.59
CA SER A 75 -16.27 -0.84 0.02
C SER A 75 -16.49 0.59 -0.47
N GLY A 76 -15.45 1.24 -1.01
CA GLY A 76 -15.50 2.58 -1.59
C GLY A 76 -15.25 2.61 -3.11
N SER A 77 -15.44 3.78 -3.71
CA SER A 77 -15.14 4.02 -5.12
C SER A 77 -13.63 4.04 -5.37
N PHE A 78 -13.09 3.00 -6.02
CA PHE A 78 -11.70 2.91 -6.44
C PHE A 78 -11.61 2.39 -7.87
N THR A 79 -10.58 2.78 -8.63
CA THR A 79 -10.31 2.23 -9.97
C THR A 79 -8.90 1.61 -9.99
N PRO A 80 -8.77 0.29 -10.22
CA PRO A 80 -9.84 -0.68 -10.48
C PRO A 80 -10.67 -1.01 -9.22
N PRO A 81 -11.98 -1.29 -9.33
CA PRO A 81 -12.87 -1.44 -8.18
C PRO A 81 -12.76 -2.81 -7.49
N ILE A 82 -11.86 -3.67 -7.97
CA ILE A 82 -11.78 -5.07 -7.57
C ILE A 82 -10.35 -5.49 -7.28
N TYR A 83 -10.22 -6.47 -6.38
CA TYR A 83 -8.96 -7.13 -6.08
C TYR A 83 -9.19 -8.61 -5.71
N ASN A 84 -8.16 -9.45 -5.84
CA ASN A 84 -8.21 -10.86 -5.46
C ASN A 84 -7.12 -11.17 -4.42
N TYR A 85 -7.02 -12.43 -3.99
CA TYR A 85 -6.06 -12.83 -2.96
C TYR A 85 -4.61 -12.59 -3.38
N PHE A 86 -4.27 -12.82 -4.66
CA PHE A 86 -2.92 -12.56 -5.16
C PHE A 86 -2.57 -11.07 -5.14
N TYR A 87 -3.54 -10.19 -5.42
CA TYR A 87 -3.34 -8.75 -5.24
C TYR A 87 -3.18 -8.37 -3.78
N TYR A 88 -3.89 -9.03 -2.85
CA TYR A 88 -3.67 -8.87 -1.42
C TYR A 88 -2.26 -9.24 -0.99
N MET A 89 -1.74 -10.40 -1.43
CA MET A 89 -0.36 -10.78 -1.15
C MET A 89 0.67 -9.82 -1.76
N ASN A 90 0.42 -9.36 -3.00
CA ASN A 90 1.29 -8.38 -3.64
C ASN A 90 1.24 -7.01 -2.95
N ALA A 91 0.11 -6.62 -2.34
CA ALA A 91 -0.04 -5.35 -1.67
C ALA A 91 0.93 -5.20 -0.48
N TRP A 92 1.17 -6.27 0.28
CA TRP A 92 2.18 -6.29 1.34
C TRP A 92 3.59 -5.93 0.86
N LYS A 93 3.91 -6.18 -0.41
CA LYS A 93 5.18 -5.74 -1.00
C LYS A 93 5.09 -4.30 -1.50
N HIS A 94 4.07 -3.96 -2.27
CA HIS A 94 4.02 -2.71 -3.03
C HIS A 94 3.67 -1.49 -2.17
N THR A 95 2.91 -1.68 -1.09
CA THR A 95 2.56 -0.59 -0.17
C THR A 95 3.80 0.03 0.47
N PHE A 96 4.81 -0.76 0.81
CA PHE A 96 5.99 -0.27 1.53
C PHE A 96 7.13 0.20 0.62
N LEU A 97 6.87 0.35 -0.67
CA LEU A 97 7.85 0.87 -1.63
C LEU A 97 7.82 2.41 -1.75
N PHE A 98 6.95 3.09 -1.01
CA PHE A 98 6.97 4.54 -0.91
C PHE A 98 8.35 5.06 -0.54
N GLN A 99 8.74 6.16 -1.17
CA GLN A 99 9.83 7.01 -0.74
C GLN A 99 9.40 8.46 -0.85
N ASN A 100 9.93 9.31 0.02
CA ASN A 100 9.73 10.74 -0.07
C ASN A 100 10.70 11.37 -1.09
N SER A 101 10.49 12.63 -1.42
CA SER A 101 11.31 13.37 -2.39
C SER A 101 12.79 13.48 -2.02
N GLU A 102 13.15 13.21 -0.76
CA GLU A 102 14.52 13.23 -0.24
C GLU A 102 15.18 11.84 -0.20
N ASN A 103 14.43 10.77 -0.51
CA ASN A 103 14.85 9.37 -0.32
C ASN A 103 15.31 9.05 1.11
N ARG A 104 14.64 9.63 2.12
CA ARG A 104 14.93 9.43 3.55
C ARG A 104 13.71 8.99 4.34
N HIS A 105 12.72 8.43 3.66
CA HIS A 105 11.51 7.97 4.32
C HIS A 105 11.80 6.70 5.13
N THR A 106 11.31 6.68 6.38
CA THR A 106 11.46 5.54 7.28
C THR A 106 10.11 4.91 7.61
N TRP A 107 10.05 3.59 7.58
CA TRP A 107 8.91 2.81 8.02
C TRP A 107 9.08 2.31 9.45
N PHE A 108 8.02 2.42 10.26
CA PHE A 108 7.93 1.79 11.56
C PHE A 108 6.82 0.75 11.53
N PHE A 109 7.12 -0.49 11.91
CA PHE A 109 6.15 -1.58 11.93
C PHE A 109 5.85 -2.00 13.36
N CYS A 110 4.58 -2.02 13.71
CA CYS A 110 4.08 -2.51 14.98
C CYS A 110 2.98 -3.54 14.71
N PHE A 111 3.00 -4.66 15.41
CA PHE A 111 1.80 -5.49 15.54
C PHE A 111 0.91 -4.85 16.60
N ASP A 112 -0.36 -4.66 16.29
CA ASP A 112 -1.31 -4.25 17.31
C ASP A 112 -1.38 -5.39 18.32
N LYS A 113 -0.93 -5.11 19.55
CA LYS A 113 -1.04 -6.06 20.65
C LYS A 113 -2.43 -5.89 21.21
N THR A 114 -3.41 -6.54 20.59
CA THR A 114 -4.67 -6.85 21.29
C THR A 114 -4.35 -7.64 22.55
#